data_AF-A0A9E1XRC1-F1
#
_entry.id   AF-A0A9E1XRC1-F1
#
_cell.length_a   1.000
_cell.length_b   1.000
_cell.length_c   1.000
_cell.angle_alpha   90.00
_cell.angle_beta   90.00
_cell.angle_gamma   90.00
#
_symmetry.space_group_name_H-M   'P 1'
#
loop_
_entity.id
_entity.type
_entity.pdbx_description
1 polymer ?
#
loop_
_entity_poly.entity_id
_entity_poly.type
_entity_poly.pdbx_seq_one_letter_code
_entity_poly.pdbx_strand_id
1 'polypeptide(L)'
;MSAAENGPRDVPKFLLITEAELFGAMDLDRAGLGKIKAAAEAKDWQRAGAEWGTHWASRKAPRYYVDGDAYANGVAEHLPHIKDIVVADADAIWDDDFQFSTYKPKREGRSFAWVDQFDDTAYIGFLYFFWMKNLGRAYVLTGDEKYAVMFLEIVCSLWDAAPGFGQARCGKYDPFSILWNNGLGSSLRCVLMMDSYWLMRGSPSFTPELHSKMLRLFLSHARYIHENHVKSYTHSNFQASECAWMVTAGVMLPELREAAAWRDVGVALTKERIRKNYDADGAQLEQCPQYHLTGMRDITRVLLVLHANGLDDISGDGELWRKLERIYDYPIRITHPTGHLGVINSGVYGTEAQAFFPVGVRLFGSDLHRWASKRYVRPGFVPVAKSLSQFTLFMDGDWAQTLADARAADAPPPTFTNDLMADSGLAVLRSGWDEQAFSLIFDLNRKPWGGHRYPGRLSFDLFAFGVPMVVNPGSTLSYSMPVYGKWCSQTIGHNTVMIDNRSHSDFTAEPVAWRDGKKAVFVAGRIKSQGFVYQRSIVSVTGEYVFIFDRLAGEKGKVPLAWLLHSPLALRQEEGS
;
A
#
# COMPACT_ATOMS: atom_id res chain seq x y z
N MET A 1 -7.18 23.41 4.98
CA MET A 1 -8.56 23.26 5.47
C MET A 1 -8.48 22.90 6.93
N SER A 2 -9.13 23.71 7.77
CA SER A 2 -9.05 23.61 9.22
C SER A 2 -9.51 22.24 9.71
N ALA A 3 -8.79 21.71 10.71
CA ALA A 3 -9.25 20.60 11.52
C ALA A 3 -10.60 21.00 12.13
N ALA A 4 -11.68 20.47 11.57
CA ALA A 4 -12.99 20.60 12.15
C ALA A 4 -12.96 19.86 13.49
N GLU A 5 -13.25 20.61 14.54
CA GLU A 5 -13.60 20.14 15.88
C GLU A 5 -14.71 19.11 15.76
N ASN A 6 -14.35 17.84 15.75
CA ASN A 6 -15.27 16.78 16.10
C ASN A 6 -15.12 16.59 17.61
N GLY A 7 -16.17 16.91 18.36
CA GLY A 7 -16.26 16.56 19.78
C GLY A 7 -16.07 15.05 20.00
N PRO A 8 -16.01 14.58 21.27
CA PRO A 8 -15.89 13.16 21.56
C PRO A 8 -17.04 12.43 20.87
N ARG A 9 -16.74 11.66 19.83
CA ARG A 9 -17.73 10.78 19.20
C ARG A 9 -18.11 9.78 20.28
N ASP A 10 -19.38 9.77 20.66
CA ASP A 10 -19.94 8.73 21.54
C ASP A 10 -19.42 7.38 21.04
N VAL A 11 -18.71 6.65 21.90
CA VAL A 11 -18.12 5.35 21.56
C VAL A 11 -19.26 4.45 21.14
N PRO A 12 -19.43 4.10 19.86
CA PRO A 12 -20.46 3.13 19.54
C PRO A 12 -19.95 1.78 20.05
N LYS A 13 -20.88 0.89 20.41
CA LYS A 13 -20.66 -0.40 21.10
C LYS A 13 -19.87 -1.43 20.27
N PHE A 14 -18.85 -1.02 19.53
CA PHE A 14 -18.11 -1.91 18.64
C PHE A 14 -17.16 -2.85 19.40
N LEU A 15 -16.45 -2.40 20.44
CA LEU A 15 -15.39 -3.21 21.09
C LEU A 15 -15.86 -4.15 22.21
N LEU A 16 -17.16 -4.18 22.51
CA LEU A 16 -17.71 -4.94 23.64
C LEU A 16 -18.70 -6.01 23.21
N ILE A 17 -18.56 -6.51 21.96
CA ILE A 17 -19.43 -7.56 21.44
C ILE A 17 -19.32 -8.79 22.35
N THR A 18 -20.44 -9.15 22.97
CA THR A 18 -20.58 -10.37 23.77
C THR A 18 -20.72 -11.60 22.86
N GLU A 19 -20.50 -12.82 23.37
CA GLU A 19 -20.77 -14.02 22.57
C GLU A 19 -22.24 -14.10 22.14
N ALA A 20 -23.17 -13.67 22.99
CA ALA A 20 -24.58 -13.61 22.65
C ALA A 20 -24.85 -12.68 21.45
N GLU A 21 -24.22 -11.50 21.41
CA GLU A 21 -24.33 -10.58 20.28
C GLU A 21 -23.66 -11.13 19.02
N LEU A 22 -22.52 -11.82 19.15
CA LEU A 22 -21.85 -12.48 18.03
C LEU A 22 -22.76 -13.54 17.39
N PHE A 23 -23.21 -14.51 18.16
CA PHE A 23 -24.02 -15.61 17.63
C PHE A 23 -25.43 -15.14 17.22
N GLY A 24 -25.95 -14.07 17.83
CA GLY A 24 -27.17 -13.40 17.36
C GLY A 24 -27.01 -12.68 16.01
N ALA A 25 -25.80 -12.21 15.69
CA ALA A 25 -25.48 -11.60 14.40
C ALA A 25 -25.27 -12.64 13.27
N MET A 26 -25.19 -13.92 13.61
CA MET A 26 -25.00 -15.02 12.66
C MET A 26 -26.33 -15.60 12.17
N ASP A 27 -26.31 -16.05 10.91
CA ASP A 27 -27.33 -16.84 10.26
C ASP A 27 -27.13 -18.33 10.52
N LEU A 28 -27.44 -18.75 11.74
CA LEU A 28 -27.22 -20.12 12.23
C LEU A 28 -28.16 -21.17 11.63
N ASP A 29 -29.12 -20.75 10.81
CA ASP A 29 -30.01 -21.65 10.05
C ASP A 29 -29.35 -22.18 8.76
N ARG A 30 -28.18 -21.66 8.40
CA ARG A 30 -27.42 -22.15 7.25
C ARG A 30 -26.99 -23.59 7.41
N ALA A 31 -26.96 -24.30 6.29
CA ALA A 31 -26.51 -25.68 6.23
C ALA A 31 -25.09 -25.83 6.84
N GLY A 32 -24.92 -26.83 7.70
CA GLY A 32 -23.65 -27.09 8.39
C GLY A 32 -23.50 -26.43 9.77
N LEU A 33 -24.34 -25.45 10.12
CA LEU A 33 -24.20 -24.70 11.39
C LEU A 33 -25.05 -25.24 12.55
N GLY A 34 -25.78 -26.34 12.36
CA GLY A 34 -26.75 -26.84 13.35
C GLY A 34 -26.17 -27.11 14.75
N LYS A 35 -24.92 -27.60 14.83
CA LYS A 35 -24.25 -27.81 16.13
C LYS A 35 -23.88 -26.50 16.82
N ILE A 36 -23.44 -25.51 16.05
CA ILE A 36 -23.14 -24.16 16.53
C ILE A 36 -24.43 -23.50 17.04
N LYS A 37 -25.52 -23.63 16.27
CA LYS A 37 -26.87 -23.17 16.66
C LYS A 37 -27.30 -23.74 18.01
N ALA A 38 -27.26 -25.08 18.15
CA ALA A 38 -27.67 -25.74 19.38
C ALA A 38 -26.83 -25.30 20.60
N ALA A 39 -25.51 -25.16 20.43
CA ALA A 39 -24.63 -24.67 21.50
C ALA A 39 -24.93 -23.20 21.86
N ALA A 40 -25.16 -22.34 20.87
CA ALA A 40 -25.48 -20.94 21.08
C ALA A 40 -26.84 -20.75 21.78
N GLU A 41 -27.88 -21.51 21.41
CA GLU A 41 -29.19 -21.50 22.07
C GLU A 41 -29.10 -21.96 23.54
N ALA A 42 -28.23 -22.92 23.82
CA ALA A 42 -27.91 -23.38 25.18
C ALA A 42 -27.01 -22.40 25.96
N LYS A 43 -26.53 -21.32 25.32
CA LYS A 43 -25.53 -20.38 25.85
C LYS A 43 -24.21 -21.04 26.25
N ASP A 44 -23.89 -22.18 25.64
CA ASP A 44 -22.61 -22.86 25.78
C ASP A 44 -21.61 -22.30 24.76
N TRP A 45 -21.04 -21.14 25.09
CA TRP A 45 -20.17 -20.40 24.19
C TRP A 45 -18.86 -21.11 23.90
N GLN A 46 -18.34 -21.86 24.87
CA GLN A 46 -17.14 -22.66 24.69
C GLN A 46 -17.39 -23.75 23.64
N ARG A 47 -18.50 -24.47 23.73
CA ARG A 47 -18.87 -25.43 22.70
C ARG A 47 -19.20 -24.78 21.37
N ALA A 48 -19.89 -23.64 21.36
CA ALA A 48 -20.19 -22.92 20.11
C ALA A 48 -18.90 -22.51 19.38
N GLY A 49 -17.88 -22.03 20.11
CA GLY A 49 -16.55 -21.75 19.56
C GLY A 49 -15.82 -23.00 19.04
N ALA A 50 -15.94 -24.15 19.72
CA ALA A 50 -15.33 -25.41 19.29
C ALA A 50 -15.97 -25.94 18.00
N GLU A 51 -17.30 -25.90 17.92
CA GLU A 51 -18.04 -26.32 16.73
C GLU A 51 -17.80 -25.34 15.56
N TRP A 52 -17.64 -24.04 15.85
CA TRP A 52 -17.17 -23.08 14.85
C TRP A 52 -15.77 -23.45 14.34
N GLY A 53 -14.83 -23.78 15.23
CA GLY A 53 -13.49 -24.21 14.84
C GLY A 53 -13.51 -25.42 13.91
N THR A 54 -14.36 -26.40 14.20
CA THR A 54 -14.54 -27.58 13.34
C THR A 54 -15.11 -27.20 11.97
N HIS A 55 -16.11 -26.32 11.92
CA HIS A 55 -16.65 -25.77 10.66
C HIS A 55 -15.58 -24.98 9.89
N TRP A 56 -14.85 -24.11 10.58
CA TRP A 56 -13.79 -23.28 10.02
C TRP A 56 -12.63 -24.10 9.49
N ALA A 57 -12.24 -25.20 10.12
CA ALA A 57 -11.17 -26.06 9.62
C ALA A 57 -11.61 -26.88 8.39
N SER A 58 -12.86 -27.35 8.37
CA SER A 58 -13.35 -28.29 7.35
C SER A 58 -14.02 -27.65 6.13
N ARG A 59 -14.44 -26.38 6.20
CA ARG A 59 -15.17 -25.73 5.09
C ARG A 59 -14.37 -25.67 3.78
N LYS A 60 -15.02 -25.94 2.65
CA LYS A 60 -14.39 -25.86 1.31
C LYS A 60 -14.67 -24.55 0.58
N ALA A 61 -15.77 -23.91 0.93
CA ALA A 61 -16.18 -22.61 0.41
C ALA A 61 -16.76 -21.76 1.57
N PRO A 62 -16.62 -20.43 1.55
CA PRO A 62 -15.83 -19.63 0.62
C PRO A 62 -14.32 -19.94 0.73
N ARG A 63 -13.56 -19.66 -0.33
CA ARG A 63 -12.09 -19.80 -0.37
C ARG A 63 -11.41 -18.47 -0.13
N TYR A 64 -10.35 -18.45 0.65
CA TYR A 64 -9.44 -17.31 0.61
C TYR A 64 -8.60 -17.35 -0.65
N TYR A 65 -8.03 -16.22 -1.06
CA TYR A 65 -7.24 -16.12 -2.30
C TYR A 65 -5.82 -16.69 -2.18
N VAL A 66 -5.52 -17.31 -1.05
CA VAL A 66 -4.25 -17.95 -0.76
C VAL A 66 -4.55 -19.38 -0.39
N ASP A 67 -3.97 -20.29 -1.16
CA ASP A 67 -3.93 -21.70 -0.83
C ASP A 67 -2.58 -22.03 -0.19
N GLY A 68 -2.60 -22.69 0.97
CA GLY A 68 -1.37 -22.94 1.73
C GLY A 68 -0.40 -23.83 0.96
N ASP A 69 -0.89 -24.91 0.39
CA ASP A 69 -0.07 -25.86 -0.35
C ASP A 69 0.48 -25.24 -1.64
N ALA A 70 -0.37 -24.53 -2.41
CA ALA A 70 0.07 -23.81 -3.61
C ALA A 70 1.13 -22.76 -3.30
N TYR A 71 0.96 -21.99 -2.21
CA TYR A 71 1.95 -21.03 -1.76
C TYR A 71 3.27 -21.70 -1.39
N ALA A 72 3.24 -22.76 -0.58
CA ALA A 72 4.45 -23.49 -0.15
C ALA A 72 5.21 -24.07 -1.35
N ASN A 73 4.48 -24.72 -2.26
CA ASN A 73 5.05 -25.31 -3.47
C ASN A 73 5.66 -24.25 -4.39
N GLY A 74 4.94 -23.15 -4.65
CA GLY A 74 5.43 -22.07 -5.48
C GLY A 74 6.68 -21.39 -4.90
N VAL A 75 6.73 -21.19 -3.57
CA VAL A 75 7.93 -20.67 -2.90
C VAL A 75 9.10 -21.66 -3.05
N ALA A 76 8.89 -22.95 -2.77
CA ALA A 76 9.94 -23.95 -2.86
C ALA A 76 10.52 -24.09 -4.29
N GLU A 77 9.65 -24.05 -5.29
CA GLU A 77 10.04 -24.25 -6.69
C GLU A 77 10.64 -23.00 -7.34
N HIS A 78 10.06 -21.82 -7.08
CA HIS A 78 10.37 -20.62 -7.86
C HIS A 78 11.12 -19.54 -7.09
N LEU A 79 11.00 -19.47 -5.76
CA LEU A 79 11.60 -18.42 -4.93
C LEU A 79 12.05 -18.95 -3.55
N PRO A 80 12.94 -19.97 -3.47
CA PRO A 80 13.23 -20.66 -2.22
C PRO A 80 13.78 -19.76 -1.11
N HIS A 81 14.55 -18.72 -1.46
CA HIS A 81 15.08 -17.71 -0.52
C HIS A 81 13.99 -16.94 0.25
N ILE A 82 12.76 -16.85 -0.27
CA ILE A 82 11.63 -16.22 0.44
C ILE A 82 11.29 -17.00 1.70
N LYS A 83 11.49 -18.33 1.71
CA LYS A 83 11.27 -19.14 2.91
C LYS A 83 12.12 -18.64 4.07
N ASP A 84 13.40 -18.42 3.84
CA ASP A 84 14.34 -17.99 4.89
C ASP A 84 13.95 -16.61 5.46
N ILE A 85 13.51 -15.69 4.60
CA ILE A 85 13.05 -14.35 5.01
C ILE A 85 11.77 -14.44 5.84
N VAL A 86 10.77 -15.16 5.35
CA VAL A 86 9.47 -15.29 6.03
C VAL A 86 9.64 -15.97 7.40
N VAL A 87 10.45 -17.03 7.46
CA VAL A 87 10.75 -17.74 8.71
C VAL A 87 11.52 -16.85 9.66
N ALA A 88 12.55 -16.14 9.21
CA ALA A 88 13.31 -15.22 10.06
C ALA A 88 12.43 -14.08 10.61
N ASP A 89 11.55 -13.51 9.79
CA ASP A 89 10.59 -12.48 10.24
C ASP A 89 9.62 -13.03 11.29
N ALA A 90 9.13 -14.25 11.12
CA ALA A 90 8.22 -14.90 12.05
C ALA A 90 8.91 -15.35 13.36
N ASP A 91 10.16 -15.81 13.28
CA ASP A 91 10.99 -16.16 14.43
C ASP A 91 11.36 -14.94 15.27
N ALA A 92 11.65 -13.80 14.62
CA ALA A 92 11.89 -12.56 15.34
C ALA A 92 10.69 -12.16 16.21
N ILE A 93 9.46 -12.31 15.70
CA ILE A 93 8.23 -12.05 16.49
C ILE A 93 8.11 -13.03 17.66
N TRP A 94 8.52 -14.29 17.48
CA TRP A 94 8.54 -15.29 18.54
C TRP A 94 9.46 -14.89 19.70
N ASP A 95 10.61 -14.31 19.35
CA ASP A 95 11.63 -13.82 20.28
C ASP A 95 11.37 -12.38 20.77
N ASP A 96 10.13 -11.88 20.60
CA ASP A 96 9.68 -10.52 20.95
C ASP A 96 10.43 -9.38 20.24
N ASP A 97 11.13 -9.71 19.14
CA ASP A 97 11.75 -8.75 18.23
C ASP A 97 10.85 -8.43 17.04
N PHE A 98 10.07 -7.35 17.18
CA PHE A 98 9.25 -6.81 16.09
C PHE A 98 10.05 -6.03 15.02
N GLN A 99 11.30 -6.43 14.82
CA GLN A 99 12.22 -5.96 13.78
C GLN A 99 12.38 -4.43 13.78
N PHE A 100 12.09 -3.80 12.62
CA PHE A 100 12.22 -2.39 12.33
C PHE A 100 11.13 -1.51 12.96
N SER A 101 10.18 -2.09 13.70
CA SER A 101 9.18 -1.32 14.43
C SER A 101 9.86 -0.49 15.51
N THR A 102 9.68 0.83 15.46
CA THR A 102 10.22 1.73 16.50
C THR A 102 9.42 1.65 17.80
N TYR A 103 8.16 1.22 17.74
CA TYR A 103 7.37 0.81 18.90
C TYR A 103 7.36 -0.72 19.01
N LYS A 104 7.61 -1.25 20.21
CA LYS A 104 7.58 -2.68 20.52
C LYS A 104 6.82 -2.89 21.83
N PRO A 105 5.68 -3.61 21.83
CA PRO A 105 4.94 -3.87 23.06
C PRO A 105 5.72 -4.83 23.93
N LYS A 106 5.63 -4.65 25.25
CA LYS A 106 6.16 -5.64 26.20
C LYS A 106 5.28 -6.88 26.20
N ARG A 107 5.87 -8.07 26.10
CA ARG A 107 5.18 -9.34 26.33
C ARG A 107 5.34 -9.78 27.79
N GLU A 108 4.23 -10.18 28.41
CA GLU A 108 4.15 -10.67 29.78
C GLU A 108 3.43 -12.03 29.78
N GLY A 109 4.22 -13.11 29.75
CA GLY A 109 3.69 -14.45 29.55
C GLY A 109 3.02 -14.58 28.17
N ARG A 110 1.70 -14.75 28.16
CA ARG A 110 0.88 -14.91 26.94
C ARG A 110 0.18 -13.63 26.47
N SER A 111 0.43 -12.52 27.15
CA SER A 111 -0.23 -11.24 26.89
C SER A 111 0.77 -10.18 26.46
N PHE A 112 0.31 -9.22 25.67
CA PHE A 112 1.10 -8.05 25.29
C PHE A 112 0.51 -6.80 25.92
N ALA A 113 1.38 -5.85 26.29
CA ALA A 113 1.00 -4.53 26.75
C ALA A 113 0.53 -3.67 25.56
N TRP A 114 -0.74 -3.84 25.16
CA TRP A 114 -1.33 -3.14 24.01
C TRP A 114 -1.73 -1.71 24.29
N VAL A 115 -2.10 -1.40 25.54
CA VAL A 115 -2.57 -0.09 25.98
C VAL A 115 -1.38 0.65 26.58
N ASP A 116 -0.88 1.64 25.86
CA ASP A 116 0.38 2.31 26.20
C ASP A 116 0.28 3.83 26.01
N GLN A 117 1.23 4.54 26.60
CA GLN A 117 1.42 5.99 26.46
C GLN A 117 2.73 6.25 25.73
N PHE A 118 2.65 6.40 24.40
CA PHE A 118 3.82 6.51 23.54
C PHE A 118 3.70 7.67 22.56
N ASP A 119 4.59 8.65 22.66
CA ASP A 119 4.43 9.93 21.94
C ASP A 119 4.65 9.84 20.42
N ASP A 120 5.28 8.77 19.91
CA ASP A 120 5.46 8.57 18.47
C ASP A 120 4.28 7.82 17.84
N THR A 121 3.78 8.37 16.74
CA THR A 121 2.77 7.77 15.86
C THR A 121 3.11 6.37 15.34
N ALA A 122 4.36 5.94 15.45
CA ALA A 122 4.76 4.56 15.20
C ALA A 122 4.01 3.54 16.07
N TYR A 123 3.52 3.92 17.25
CA TYR A 123 2.63 3.07 18.06
C TYR A 123 1.32 2.75 17.29
N ILE A 124 0.70 3.75 16.67
CA ILE A 124 -0.49 3.54 15.82
C ILE A 124 -0.13 2.67 14.59
N GLY A 125 1.03 2.94 13.97
CA GLY A 125 1.53 2.16 12.84
C GLY A 125 1.79 0.69 13.19
N PHE A 126 2.29 0.43 14.40
CA PHE A 126 2.52 -0.93 14.90
C PHE A 126 1.22 -1.73 15.01
N LEU A 127 0.13 -1.05 15.40
CA LEU A 127 -1.21 -1.62 15.48
C LEU A 127 -1.83 -1.94 14.10
N TYR A 128 -1.16 -1.66 12.98
CA TYR A 128 -1.61 -2.14 11.66
C TYR A 128 -1.32 -3.63 11.45
N PHE A 129 -0.42 -4.21 12.27
CA PHE A 129 -0.05 -5.63 12.28
C PHE A 129 0.63 -6.12 10.99
N PHE A 130 1.37 -5.26 10.28
CA PHE A 130 2.15 -5.67 9.10
C PHE A 130 3.12 -6.81 9.39
N TRP A 131 3.66 -6.87 10.60
CA TRP A 131 4.56 -7.92 11.08
C TRP A 131 3.89 -9.30 11.20
N MET A 132 2.59 -9.35 11.51
CA MET A 132 1.90 -10.61 11.85
C MET A 132 1.59 -11.50 10.63
N LYS A 133 1.57 -10.96 9.39
CA LYS A 133 1.27 -11.75 8.18
C LYS A 133 2.18 -12.96 8.01
N ASN A 134 3.45 -12.83 8.39
CA ASN A 134 4.44 -13.88 8.20
C ASN A 134 4.24 -15.07 9.14
N LEU A 135 3.44 -14.96 10.23
CA LEU A 135 3.13 -16.11 11.09
C LEU A 135 2.41 -17.22 10.32
N GLY A 136 1.34 -16.89 9.59
CA GLY A 136 0.60 -17.88 8.79
C GLY A 136 1.41 -18.45 7.63
N ARG A 137 2.28 -17.63 7.03
CA ARG A 137 3.16 -18.05 5.93
C ARG A 137 4.28 -18.96 6.41
N ALA A 138 4.90 -18.63 7.53
CA ALA A 138 5.92 -19.47 8.16
C ALA A 138 5.32 -20.81 8.59
N TYR A 139 4.13 -20.80 9.20
CA TYR A 139 3.39 -22.03 9.54
C TYR A 139 3.24 -22.97 8.35
N VAL A 140 2.76 -22.46 7.22
CA VAL A 140 2.58 -23.26 6.00
C VAL A 140 3.91 -23.75 5.40
N LEU A 141 4.99 -23.00 5.55
CA LEU A 141 6.31 -23.34 5.01
C LEU A 141 7.11 -24.33 5.88
N THR A 142 6.76 -24.48 7.16
CA THR A 142 7.52 -25.27 8.13
C THR A 142 6.70 -26.34 8.87
N GLY A 143 5.40 -26.13 9.03
CA GLY A 143 4.53 -26.92 9.90
C GLY A 143 4.74 -26.65 11.40
N ASP A 144 5.49 -25.61 11.79
CA ASP A 144 5.80 -25.34 13.19
C ASP A 144 4.64 -24.64 13.92
N GLU A 145 4.07 -25.34 14.90
CA GLU A 145 2.93 -24.87 15.70
C GLU A 145 3.23 -23.60 16.51
N LYS A 146 4.49 -23.24 16.76
CA LYS A 146 4.82 -22.01 17.50
C LYS A 146 4.20 -20.76 16.87
N TYR A 147 4.09 -20.70 15.54
CA TYR A 147 3.49 -19.56 14.86
C TYR A 147 1.97 -19.46 15.09
N ALA A 148 1.28 -20.60 15.16
CA ALA A 148 -0.14 -20.65 15.49
C ALA A 148 -0.40 -20.32 16.96
N VAL A 149 0.47 -20.78 17.87
CA VAL A 149 0.44 -20.40 19.29
C VAL A 149 0.64 -18.90 19.46
N MET A 150 1.63 -18.31 18.79
CA MET A 150 1.87 -16.87 18.82
C MET A 150 0.66 -16.08 18.31
N PHE A 151 0.07 -16.51 17.19
CA PHE A 151 -1.12 -15.87 16.65
C PHE A 151 -2.30 -15.91 17.64
N LEU A 152 -2.51 -17.04 18.32
CA LEU A 152 -3.49 -17.16 19.38
C LEU A 152 -3.25 -16.14 20.50
N GLU A 153 -2.01 -16.04 21.00
CA GLU A 153 -1.64 -15.13 22.09
C GLU A 153 -1.85 -13.66 21.72
N ILE A 154 -1.45 -13.26 20.51
CA ILE A 154 -1.66 -11.91 19.99
C ILE A 154 -3.15 -11.55 19.95
N VAL A 155 -3.96 -12.41 19.33
CA VAL A 155 -5.39 -12.14 19.12
C VAL A 155 -6.13 -12.11 20.46
N CYS A 156 -5.93 -13.13 21.28
CA CYS A 156 -6.63 -13.25 22.56
C CYS A 156 -6.28 -12.11 23.49
N SER A 157 -5.00 -11.74 23.59
CA SER A 157 -4.56 -10.63 24.44
C SER A 157 -5.00 -9.27 23.91
N LEU A 158 -5.04 -9.06 22.58
CA LEU A 158 -5.55 -7.81 21.99
C LEU A 158 -7.04 -7.61 22.34
N TRP A 159 -7.84 -8.67 22.21
CA TRP A 159 -9.25 -8.62 22.57
C TRP A 159 -9.44 -8.33 24.07
N ASP A 160 -8.66 -8.96 24.94
CA ASP A 160 -8.76 -8.72 26.39
C ASP A 160 -8.33 -7.30 26.78
N ALA A 161 -7.38 -6.72 26.05
CA ALA A 161 -6.92 -5.34 26.26
C ALA A 161 -7.85 -4.29 25.64
N ALA A 162 -8.74 -4.67 24.70
CA ALA A 162 -9.62 -3.77 23.96
C ALA A 162 -10.37 -2.74 24.85
N PRO A 163 -10.98 -3.12 25.99
CA PRO A 163 -11.68 -2.17 26.87
C PRO A 163 -10.77 -1.09 27.47
N GLY A 164 -9.46 -1.37 27.60
CA GLY A 164 -8.48 -0.45 28.18
C GLY A 164 -8.02 0.66 27.24
N PHE A 165 -8.28 0.56 25.92
CA PHE A 165 -7.74 1.51 24.95
C PHE A 165 -8.17 2.96 25.17
N GLY A 166 -9.26 3.24 25.90
CA GLY A 166 -9.62 4.61 26.31
C GLY A 166 -8.53 5.33 27.14
N GLN A 167 -7.59 4.56 27.70
CA GLN A 167 -6.46 5.06 28.49
C GLN A 167 -5.18 5.24 27.67
N ALA A 168 -5.13 4.73 26.44
CA ALA A 168 -3.96 4.86 25.57
C ALA A 168 -3.69 6.33 25.20
N ARG A 169 -2.43 6.68 24.94
CA ARG A 169 -2.01 8.02 24.51
C ARG A 169 -0.97 7.92 23.41
N CYS A 170 -1.12 8.75 22.38
CA CYS A 170 -0.14 8.84 21.30
C CYS A 170 -0.09 10.25 20.70
N GLY A 171 0.86 11.06 21.15
CA GLY A 171 1.01 12.45 20.70
C GLY A 171 -0.33 13.22 20.76
N LYS A 172 -0.80 13.70 19.60
CA LYS A 172 -2.08 14.44 19.48
C LYS A 172 -3.32 13.57 19.24
N TYR A 173 -3.16 12.25 19.17
CA TYR A 173 -4.26 11.35 18.82
C TYR A 173 -5.06 10.99 20.07
N ASP A 174 -6.38 11.04 19.93
CA ASP A 174 -7.28 10.58 20.97
C ASP A 174 -7.24 9.04 21.09
N PRO A 175 -7.61 8.48 22.25
CA PRO A 175 -7.54 7.04 22.53
C PRO A 175 -8.28 6.17 21.52
N PHE A 176 -9.42 6.64 21.03
CA PHE A 176 -10.23 5.92 20.06
C PHE A 176 -9.50 5.84 18.72
N SER A 177 -8.89 6.94 18.28
CA SER A 177 -8.07 6.96 17.06
C SER A 177 -6.84 6.04 17.12
N ILE A 178 -6.34 5.63 18.29
CA ILE A 178 -5.18 4.74 18.39
C ILE A 178 -5.50 3.33 17.91
N LEU A 179 -6.56 2.71 18.44
CA LEU A 179 -6.96 1.37 18.03
C LEU A 179 -7.59 1.37 16.64
N TRP A 180 -8.49 2.31 16.37
CA TRP A 180 -9.32 2.29 15.17
C TRP A 180 -8.63 2.94 13.96
N ASN A 181 -7.79 3.94 14.21
CA ASN A 181 -7.06 4.76 13.24
C ASN A 181 -7.88 5.15 12.01
N ASN A 182 -9.03 5.77 12.24
CA ASN A 182 -9.97 6.20 11.18
C ASN A 182 -10.19 5.11 10.11
N GLY A 183 -10.39 3.86 10.54
CA GLY A 183 -10.66 2.73 9.64
C GLY A 183 -9.44 2.10 8.97
N LEU A 184 -8.34 2.84 8.76
CA LEU A 184 -7.12 2.31 8.14
C LEU A 184 -6.50 1.18 8.98
N GLY A 185 -6.19 1.47 10.25
CA GLY A 185 -5.55 0.46 11.11
C GLY A 185 -6.46 -0.74 11.34
N SER A 186 -7.76 -0.50 11.46
CA SER A 186 -8.78 -1.54 11.57
C SER A 186 -8.79 -2.48 10.36
N SER A 187 -8.88 -1.92 9.16
CA SER A 187 -9.02 -2.70 7.93
C SER A 187 -7.76 -3.49 7.61
N LEU A 188 -6.58 -2.87 7.72
CA LEU A 188 -5.29 -3.55 7.51
C LEU A 188 -5.12 -4.73 8.47
N ARG A 189 -5.31 -4.49 9.77
CA ARG A 189 -5.18 -5.53 10.80
C ARG A 189 -6.11 -6.71 10.50
N CYS A 190 -7.38 -6.44 10.18
CA CYS A 190 -8.35 -7.51 9.92
C CYS A 190 -8.05 -8.31 8.65
N VAL A 191 -7.59 -7.65 7.57
CA VAL A 191 -7.17 -8.37 6.36
C VAL A 191 -5.98 -9.29 6.66
N LEU A 192 -4.99 -8.82 7.42
CA LEU A 192 -3.80 -9.61 7.77
C LEU A 192 -4.12 -10.72 8.79
N MET A 193 -5.03 -10.47 9.73
CA MET A 193 -5.56 -11.50 10.65
C MET A 193 -6.33 -12.57 9.89
N MET A 194 -7.11 -12.21 8.86
CA MET A 194 -7.82 -13.17 8.02
C MET A 194 -6.85 -14.08 7.24
N ASP A 195 -5.76 -13.53 6.69
CA ASP A 195 -4.71 -14.32 6.01
C ASP A 195 -4.13 -15.39 6.95
N SER A 196 -3.65 -14.97 8.12
CA SER A 196 -3.09 -15.88 9.13
C SER A 196 -4.12 -16.88 9.68
N TYR A 197 -5.35 -16.44 9.97
CA TYR A 197 -6.42 -17.30 10.48
C TYR A 197 -6.88 -18.35 9.46
N TRP A 198 -6.82 -18.02 8.16
CA TRP A 198 -7.08 -18.97 7.09
C TRP A 198 -5.94 -19.97 6.93
N LEU A 199 -4.68 -19.52 6.87
CA LEU A 199 -3.53 -20.40 6.63
C LEU A 199 -3.28 -21.39 7.77
N MET A 200 -3.62 -20.99 9.00
CA MET A 200 -3.47 -21.83 10.20
C MET A 200 -4.78 -22.50 10.63
N ARG A 201 -5.83 -22.48 9.79
CA ARG A 201 -7.18 -22.96 10.13
C ARG A 201 -7.26 -24.42 10.58
N GLY A 202 -6.28 -25.25 10.24
CA GLY A 202 -6.17 -26.65 10.64
C GLY A 202 -5.31 -26.90 11.88
N SER A 203 -4.73 -25.84 12.47
CA SER A 203 -3.85 -25.98 13.62
C SER A 203 -4.62 -26.49 14.86
N PRO A 204 -4.10 -27.49 15.59
CA PRO A 204 -4.64 -27.92 16.87
C PRO A 204 -4.50 -26.85 17.97
N SER A 205 -3.64 -25.85 17.78
CA SER A 205 -3.47 -24.73 18.71
C SER A 205 -4.64 -23.74 18.66
N PHE A 206 -5.49 -23.78 17.62
CA PHE A 206 -6.64 -22.89 17.51
C PHE A 206 -7.76 -23.34 18.44
N THR A 207 -7.88 -22.65 19.58
CA THR A 207 -8.85 -22.98 20.64
C THR A 207 -10.23 -22.37 20.39
N PRO A 208 -11.28 -22.88 21.07
CA PRO A 208 -12.60 -22.24 21.05
C PRO A 208 -12.59 -20.77 21.47
N GLU A 209 -11.72 -20.41 22.41
CA GLU A 209 -11.52 -19.04 22.86
C GLU A 209 -11.00 -18.14 21.73
N LEU A 210 -9.96 -18.60 21.02
CA LEU A 210 -9.42 -17.89 19.86
C LEU A 210 -10.52 -17.65 18.82
N HIS A 211 -11.27 -18.68 18.45
CA HIS A 211 -12.36 -18.58 17.47
C HIS A 211 -13.40 -17.54 17.88
N SER A 212 -13.85 -17.58 19.14
CA SER A 212 -14.80 -16.61 19.69
C SER A 212 -14.25 -15.18 19.65
N LYS A 213 -13.03 -14.95 20.12
CA LYS A 213 -12.42 -13.61 20.18
C LYS A 213 -12.10 -13.06 18.78
N MET A 214 -11.59 -13.89 17.87
CA MET A 214 -11.33 -13.52 16.48
C MET A 214 -12.60 -13.08 15.75
N LEU A 215 -13.69 -13.85 15.87
CA LEU A 215 -14.96 -13.50 15.23
C LEU A 215 -15.56 -12.21 15.78
N ARG A 216 -15.43 -11.97 17.09
CA ARG A 216 -15.87 -10.72 17.70
C ARG A 216 -15.03 -9.53 17.24
N LEU A 217 -13.71 -9.68 17.12
CA LEU A 217 -12.84 -8.67 16.51
C LEU A 217 -13.30 -8.35 15.08
N PHE A 218 -13.50 -9.37 14.25
CA PHE A 218 -13.94 -9.16 12.86
C PHE A 218 -15.29 -8.46 12.77
N LEU A 219 -16.29 -8.89 13.55
CA LEU A 219 -17.61 -8.26 13.59
C LEU A 219 -17.52 -6.81 14.07
N SER A 220 -16.72 -6.56 15.11
CA SER A 220 -16.46 -5.24 15.69
C SER A 220 -15.89 -4.27 14.66
N HIS A 221 -14.79 -4.64 14.01
CA HIS A 221 -14.12 -3.81 13.02
C HIS A 221 -14.94 -3.66 11.74
N ALA A 222 -15.67 -4.69 11.32
CA ALA A 222 -16.55 -4.59 10.16
C ALA A 222 -17.69 -3.57 10.40
N ARG A 223 -18.39 -3.66 11.52
CA ARG A 223 -19.45 -2.70 11.89
C ARG A 223 -18.91 -1.28 12.06
N TYR A 224 -17.76 -1.12 12.73
CA TYR A 224 -17.13 0.19 12.87
C TYR A 224 -16.85 0.85 11.51
N ILE A 225 -16.18 0.13 10.60
CA ILE A 225 -15.85 0.65 9.27
C ILE A 225 -17.13 0.94 8.48
N HIS A 226 -18.09 0.00 8.48
CA HIS A 226 -19.36 0.15 7.80
C HIS A 226 -20.13 1.40 8.24
N GLU A 227 -20.24 1.62 9.56
CA GLU A 227 -21.03 2.71 10.11
C GLU A 227 -20.37 4.09 9.95
N ASN A 228 -19.03 4.16 9.91
CA ASN A 228 -18.29 5.42 10.00
C ASN A 228 -17.61 5.87 8.70
N HIS A 229 -17.19 4.95 7.83
CA HIS A 229 -16.22 5.30 6.76
C HIS A 229 -16.63 4.88 5.35
N VAL A 230 -17.49 3.86 5.21
CA VAL A 230 -17.90 3.34 3.88
C VAL A 230 -19.37 3.59 3.53
N LYS A 231 -20.03 4.56 4.20
CA LYS A 231 -21.40 4.99 3.80
C LYS A 231 -21.44 5.80 2.51
N SER A 232 -20.30 6.41 2.12
CA SER A 232 -20.19 7.20 0.89
C SER A 232 -18.76 7.25 0.40
N TYR A 233 -18.57 7.56 -0.88
CA TYR A 233 -17.25 7.69 -1.49
C TYR A 233 -16.47 8.88 -0.91
N THR A 234 -15.17 8.67 -0.65
CA THR A 234 -14.21 9.74 -0.33
C THR A 234 -12.91 9.54 -1.09
N HIS A 235 -12.16 10.63 -1.32
CA HIS A 235 -10.84 10.56 -1.98
C HIS A 235 -9.72 10.01 -1.07
N SER A 236 -9.99 9.79 0.22
CA SER A 236 -9.00 9.24 1.16
C SER A 236 -8.43 7.92 0.64
N ASN A 237 -7.11 7.76 0.69
CA ASN A 237 -6.45 6.48 0.42
C ASN A 237 -6.83 5.41 1.45
N PHE A 238 -7.29 5.78 2.64
CA PHE A 238 -7.66 4.83 3.69
C PHE A 238 -8.90 4.02 3.30
N GLN A 239 -9.83 4.64 2.56
CA GLN A 239 -11.04 3.97 2.12
C GLN A 239 -10.77 2.83 1.12
N ALA A 240 -9.61 2.80 0.46
CA ALA A 240 -9.21 1.63 -0.32
C ALA A 240 -8.99 0.41 0.59
N SER A 241 -8.24 0.57 1.68
CA SER A 241 -8.00 -0.49 2.67
C SER A 241 -9.31 -0.92 3.36
N GLU A 242 -10.17 0.04 3.69
CA GLU A 242 -11.50 -0.22 4.26
C GLU A 242 -12.36 -1.08 3.33
N CYS A 243 -12.40 -0.76 2.04
CA CYS A 243 -13.12 -1.56 1.05
C CYS A 243 -12.53 -2.97 0.94
N ALA A 244 -11.21 -3.11 0.98
CA ALA A 244 -10.56 -4.43 0.98
C ALA A 244 -11.01 -5.30 2.15
N TRP A 245 -11.13 -4.73 3.36
CA TRP A 245 -11.69 -5.45 4.50
C TRP A 245 -13.19 -5.73 4.35
N MET A 246 -14.00 -4.75 3.91
CA MET A 246 -15.45 -4.95 3.74
C MET A 246 -15.77 -6.08 2.77
N VAL A 247 -15.05 -6.14 1.63
CA VAL A 247 -15.18 -7.24 0.66
C VAL A 247 -14.67 -8.54 1.27
N THR A 248 -13.50 -8.54 1.90
CA THR A 248 -12.93 -9.76 2.51
C THR A 248 -13.86 -10.34 3.58
N ALA A 249 -14.35 -9.52 4.52
CA ALA A 249 -15.29 -9.94 5.55
C ALA A 249 -16.61 -10.43 4.94
N GLY A 250 -17.15 -9.68 3.98
CA GLY A 250 -18.41 -10.01 3.34
C GLY A 250 -18.38 -11.31 2.51
N VAL A 251 -17.20 -11.68 1.97
CA VAL A 251 -16.99 -12.94 1.26
C VAL A 251 -16.64 -14.08 2.21
N MET A 252 -15.74 -13.85 3.18
CA MET A 252 -15.13 -14.91 3.99
C MET A 252 -15.92 -15.29 5.24
N LEU A 253 -16.86 -14.45 5.67
CA LEU A 253 -17.75 -14.67 6.82
C LEU A 253 -19.22 -14.60 6.40
N PRO A 254 -19.65 -15.36 5.37
CA PRO A 254 -21.00 -15.27 4.84
C PRO A 254 -22.06 -15.67 5.87
N GLU A 255 -21.68 -16.36 6.95
CA GLU A 255 -22.53 -16.69 8.09
C GLU A 255 -23.00 -15.45 8.86
N LEU A 256 -22.34 -14.29 8.74
CA LEU A 256 -22.83 -13.04 9.34
C LEU A 256 -23.96 -12.46 8.48
N ARG A 257 -25.04 -12.01 9.14
CA ARG A 257 -26.21 -11.45 8.44
C ARG A 257 -25.90 -10.21 7.62
N GLU A 258 -24.91 -9.44 8.05
CA GLU A 258 -24.47 -8.19 7.41
C GLU A 258 -23.44 -8.41 6.28
N ALA A 259 -22.91 -9.63 6.13
CA ALA A 259 -21.78 -9.92 5.23
C ALA A 259 -22.04 -9.50 3.78
N ALA A 260 -23.21 -9.83 3.24
CA ALA A 260 -23.57 -9.47 1.87
C ALA A 260 -23.56 -7.94 1.65
N ALA A 261 -24.13 -7.18 2.60
CA ALA A 261 -24.17 -5.72 2.53
C ALA A 261 -22.75 -5.11 2.58
N TRP A 262 -21.86 -5.64 3.42
CA TRP A 262 -20.46 -5.20 3.48
C TRP A 262 -19.72 -5.48 2.16
N ARG A 263 -19.89 -6.67 1.58
CA ARG A 263 -19.31 -6.98 0.28
C ARG A 263 -19.81 -6.00 -0.77
N ASP A 264 -21.12 -5.83 -0.88
CA ASP A 264 -21.74 -5.05 -1.96
C ASP A 264 -21.32 -3.57 -1.90
N VAL A 265 -21.26 -2.97 -0.69
CA VAL A 265 -20.77 -1.59 -0.53
C VAL A 265 -19.27 -1.46 -0.80
N GLY A 266 -18.45 -2.42 -0.34
CA GLY A 266 -17.02 -2.43 -0.60
C GLY A 266 -16.69 -2.54 -2.10
N VAL A 267 -17.43 -3.39 -2.81
CA VAL A 267 -17.38 -3.52 -4.28
C VAL A 267 -17.76 -2.21 -4.95
N ALA A 268 -18.91 -1.63 -4.60
CA ALA A 268 -19.41 -0.41 -5.21
C ALA A 268 -18.43 0.76 -5.04
N LEU A 269 -17.87 0.93 -3.83
CA LEU A 269 -16.90 1.98 -3.54
C LEU A 269 -15.55 1.74 -4.22
N THR A 270 -15.13 0.49 -4.37
CA THR A 270 -13.92 0.15 -5.14
C THR A 270 -14.08 0.58 -6.60
N LYS A 271 -15.25 0.33 -7.21
CA LYS A 271 -15.56 0.80 -8.57
C LYS A 271 -15.53 2.32 -8.66
N GLU A 272 -16.19 3.02 -7.74
CA GLU A 272 -16.18 4.49 -7.69
C GLU A 272 -14.77 5.06 -7.52
N ARG A 273 -13.92 4.40 -6.73
CA ARG A 273 -12.52 4.78 -6.55
C ARG A 273 -11.71 4.64 -7.82
N ILE A 274 -11.84 3.53 -8.55
CA ILE A 274 -11.16 3.37 -9.86
C ILE A 274 -11.61 4.50 -10.81
N ARG A 275 -12.89 4.88 -10.80
CA ARG A 275 -13.41 5.98 -11.62
C ARG A 275 -12.87 7.34 -11.20
N LYS A 276 -12.88 7.66 -9.91
CA LYS A 276 -12.72 9.04 -9.40
C LYS A 276 -11.38 9.35 -8.77
N ASN A 277 -10.61 8.35 -8.34
CA ASN A 277 -9.36 8.56 -7.60
C ASN A 277 -8.10 8.33 -8.44
N TYR A 278 -8.27 8.06 -9.72
CA TYR A 278 -7.20 7.91 -10.69
C TYR A 278 -7.53 8.74 -11.93
N ASP A 279 -6.51 9.40 -12.47
CA ASP A 279 -6.57 10.15 -13.73
C ASP A 279 -6.72 9.19 -14.92
N ALA A 280 -7.01 9.72 -16.12
CA ALA A 280 -7.24 8.87 -17.30
C ALA A 280 -5.95 8.16 -17.76
N ASP A 281 -4.79 8.75 -17.47
CA ASP A 281 -3.46 8.17 -17.68
C ASP A 281 -3.05 7.11 -16.64
N GLY A 282 -3.90 6.86 -15.64
CA GLY A 282 -3.70 5.83 -14.61
C GLY A 282 -3.10 6.34 -13.30
N ALA A 283 -2.57 7.57 -13.25
CA ALA A 283 -1.97 8.10 -12.03
C ALA A 283 -3.01 8.27 -10.92
N GLN A 284 -2.63 8.00 -9.67
CA GLN A 284 -3.50 8.26 -8.52
C GLN A 284 -3.46 9.76 -8.19
N LEU A 285 -4.58 10.35 -7.76
CA LEU A 285 -4.74 11.82 -7.61
C LEU A 285 -3.81 12.52 -6.62
N GLU A 286 -3.25 11.82 -5.64
CA GLU A 286 -2.21 12.35 -4.73
C GLU A 286 -0.86 12.48 -5.43
N GLN A 287 -0.73 11.87 -6.61
CA GLN A 287 0.44 11.94 -7.49
C GLN A 287 1.72 11.60 -6.72
N CYS A 288 1.61 10.58 -5.88
CA CYS A 288 2.68 9.98 -5.11
C CYS A 288 2.77 8.50 -5.47
N PRO A 289 3.87 8.04 -6.09
CA PRO A 289 4.03 6.64 -6.51
C PRO A 289 3.78 5.64 -5.37
N GLN A 290 4.24 5.91 -4.14
CA GLN A 290 4.01 5.01 -3.01
C GLN A 290 2.52 4.83 -2.66
N TYR A 291 1.73 5.91 -2.71
CA TYR A 291 0.29 5.84 -2.42
C TYR A 291 -0.52 5.30 -3.59
N HIS A 292 -0.03 5.46 -4.82
CA HIS A 292 -0.56 4.75 -5.97
C HIS A 292 -0.47 3.22 -5.76
N LEU A 293 0.70 2.71 -5.36
CA LEU A 293 0.89 1.27 -5.08
C LEU A 293 0.08 0.78 -3.88
N THR A 294 -0.12 1.62 -2.86
CA THR A 294 -0.99 1.30 -1.73
C THR A 294 -2.44 1.10 -2.21
N GLY A 295 -2.93 1.98 -3.09
CA GLY A 295 -4.24 1.82 -3.72
C GLY A 295 -4.33 0.56 -4.58
N MET A 296 -3.29 0.25 -5.35
CA MET A 296 -3.21 -0.98 -6.15
C MET A 296 -3.26 -2.23 -5.27
N ARG A 297 -2.51 -2.28 -4.16
CA ARG A 297 -2.54 -3.39 -3.19
C ARG A 297 -3.96 -3.71 -2.75
N ASP A 298 -4.68 -2.69 -2.30
CA ASP A 298 -6.02 -2.89 -1.73
C ASP A 298 -7.04 -3.30 -2.79
N ILE A 299 -6.95 -2.73 -4.01
CA ILE A 299 -7.76 -3.18 -5.15
C ILE A 299 -7.41 -4.62 -5.55
N THR A 300 -6.11 -4.98 -5.55
CA THR A 300 -5.65 -6.34 -5.85
C THR A 300 -6.29 -7.34 -4.88
N ARG A 301 -6.28 -7.04 -3.58
CA ARG A 301 -6.87 -7.90 -2.54
C ARG A 301 -8.37 -8.10 -2.73
N VAL A 302 -9.09 -7.04 -3.10
CA VAL A 302 -10.53 -7.12 -3.48
C VAL A 302 -10.72 -8.09 -4.65
N LEU A 303 -9.96 -7.91 -5.74
CA LEU A 303 -10.08 -8.76 -6.92
C LEU A 303 -9.73 -10.22 -6.64
N LEU A 304 -8.65 -10.46 -5.88
CA LEU A 304 -8.18 -11.79 -5.53
C LEU A 304 -9.24 -12.57 -4.74
N VAL A 305 -9.84 -11.98 -3.69
CA VAL A 305 -10.86 -12.68 -2.88
C VAL A 305 -12.14 -12.93 -3.66
N LEU A 306 -12.52 -12.01 -4.54
CA LEU A 306 -13.70 -12.15 -5.39
C LEU A 306 -13.51 -13.26 -6.45
N HIS A 307 -12.40 -13.23 -7.19
CA HIS A 307 -12.04 -14.27 -8.16
C HIS A 307 -11.91 -15.66 -7.54
N ALA A 308 -11.32 -15.77 -6.34
CA ALA A 308 -11.17 -17.05 -5.65
C ALA A 308 -12.54 -17.73 -5.37
N ASN A 309 -13.62 -16.94 -5.36
CA ASN A 309 -14.98 -17.40 -5.11
C ASN A 309 -15.89 -17.33 -6.35
N GLY A 310 -15.32 -17.11 -7.55
CA GLY A 310 -16.10 -16.99 -8.79
C GLY A 310 -17.05 -15.79 -8.79
N LEU A 311 -16.73 -14.75 -8.02
CA LEU A 311 -17.48 -13.50 -7.97
C LEU A 311 -16.77 -12.50 -8.87
N ASP A 312 -17.26 -12.30 -10.08
CA ASP A 312 -16.75 -11.25 -10.97
C ASP A 312 -17.66 -10.03 -10.91
N ASP A 313 -17.14 -8.90 -10.46
CA ASP A 313 -17.89 -7.68 -10.23
C ASP A 313 -17.32 -6.47 -10.98
N ILE A 314 -16.00 -6.24 -10.90
CA ILE A 314 -15.27 -5.11 -11.48
C ILE A 314 -14.83 -5.45 -12.90
N SER A 315 -14.39 -6.69 -13.13
CA SER A 315 -13.99 -7.23 -14.44
C SER A 315 -15.12 -7.21 -15.47
N GLY A 316 -16.38 -7.27 -15.02
CA GLY A 316 -17.56 -7.17 -15.89
C GLY A 316 -17.81 -5.78 -16.50
N ASP A 317 -17.20 -4.71 -15.97
CA ASP A 317 -17.28 -3.36 -16.53
C ASP A 317 -16.06 -3.10 -17.42
N GLY A 318 -16.19 -3.30 -18.73
CA GLY A 318 -15.07 -3.25 -19.67
C GLY A 318 -14.40 -1.87 -19.82
N GLU A 319 -15.07 -0.77 -19.50
CA GLU A 319 -14.42 0.55 -19.45
C GLU A 319 -13.60 0.70 -18.18
N LEU A 320 -14.19 0.32 -17.04
CA LEU A 320 -13.52 0.34 -15.75
C LEU A 320 -12.31 -0.60 -15.73
N TRP A 321 -12.43 -1.78 -16.35
CA TRP A 321 -11.36 -2.77 -16.46
C TRP A 321 -10.17 -2.24 -17.26
N ARG A 322 -10.41 -1.61 -18.42
CA ARG A 322 -9.35 -0.95 -19.20
C ARG A 322 -8.73 0.24 -18.46
N LYS A 323 -9.53 0.96 -17.66
CA LYS A 323 -8.97 2.02 -16.80
C LYS A 323 -8.08 1.42 -15.72
N LEU A 324 -8.48 0.28 -15.13
CA LEU A 324 -7.68 -0.41 -14.15
C LEU A 324 -6.38 -0.94 -14.74
N GLU A 325 -6.39 -1.47 -15.96
CA GLU A 325 -5.14 -1.86 -16.65
C GLU A 325 -4.16 -0.67 -16.77
N ARG A 326 -4.65 0.51 -17.16
CA ARG A 326 -3.82 1.74 -17.19
C ARG A 326 -3.27 2.16 -15.82
N ILE A 327 -4.02 1.90 -14.74
CA ILE A 327 -3.53 2.10 -13.37
C ILE A 327 -2.33 1.18 -13.10
N TYR A 328 -2.37 -0.08 -13.55
CA TYR A 328 -1.26 -1.02 -13.37
C TYR A 328 -0.09 -0.79 -14.35
N ASP A 329 -0.36 -0.23 -15.53
CA ASP A 329 0.69 0.20 -16.47
C ASP A 329 1.49 1.40 -15.95
N TYR A 330 0.84 2.30 -15.18
CA TYR A 330 1.43 3.56 -14.74
C TYR A 330 2.78 3.38 -14.02
N PRO A 331 2.94 2.48 -13.02
CA PRO A 331 4.24 2.21 -12.41
C PRO A 331 5.32 1.82 -13.41
N ILE A 332 5.02 1.02 -14.44
CA ILE A 332 5.99 0.63 -15.48
C ILE A 332 6.40 1.87 -16.29
N ARG A 333 5.44 2.74 -16.65
CA ARG A 333 5.67 3.98 -17.40
C ARG A 333 6.55 4.98 -16.64
N ILE A 334 6.56 4.96 -15.31
CA ILE A 334 7.43 5.79 -14.46
C ILE A 334 8.60 5.03 -13.81
N THR A 335 8.87 3.81 -14.26
CA THR A 335 10.04 3.03 -13.80
C THR A 335 11.27 3.41 -14.60
N HIS A 336 12.34 3.74 -13.89
CA HIS A 336 13.67 3.94 -14.45
C HIS A 336 14.29 2.61 -14.92
N PRO A 337 15.32 2.65 -15.78
CA PRO A 337 16.01 1.48 -16.34
C PRO A 337 16.48 0.41 -15.35
N THR A 338 16.75 0.79 -14.09
CA THR A 338 17.20 -0.13 -13.04
C THR A 338 16.05 -0.75 -12.24
N GLY A 339 14.79 -0.42 -12.56
CA GLY A 339 13.62 -0.95 -11.86
C GLY A 339 13.15 -0.12 -10.66
N HIS A 340 13.76 1.04 -10.41
CA HIS A 340 13.33 2.00 -9.39
C HIS A 340 12.27 2.94 -9.99
N LEU A 341 11.26 3.29 -9.20
CA LEU A 341 10.28 4.30 -9.61
C LEU A 341 10.89 5.70 -9.55
N GLY A 342 10.30 6.62 -10.33
CA GLY A 342 10.46 8.06 -10.06
C GLY A 342 10.04 8.40 -8.62
N VAL A 343 10.85 9.20 -7.96
CA VAL A 343 10.69 9.67 -6.58
C VAL A 343 10.02 11.04 -6.59
N ILE A 344 8.69 11.05 -6.71
CA ILE A 344 7.91 12.29 -6.76
C ILE A 344 7.12 12.44 -5.46
N ASN A 345 7.04 13.68 -4.92
CA ASN A 345 6.30 13.97 -3.69
C ASN A 345 6.74 13.05 -2.53
N SER A 346 5.83 12.58 -1.66
CA SER A 346 6.14 11.55 -0.65
C SER A 346 6.45 10.15 -1.22
N GLY A 347 6.80 10.04 -2.50
CA GLY A 347 7.31 8.81 -3.09
C GLY A 347 8.61 8.38 -2.42
N VAL A 348 9.05 7.17 -2.67
CA VAL A 348 10.24 6.60 -2.05
C VAL A 348 11.12 5.99 -3.13
N TYR A 349 12.42 6.06 -2.91
CA TYR A 349 13.36 5.31 -3.72
C TYR A 349 13.27 3.83 -3.35
N GLY A 350 12.64 3.04 -4.22
CA GLY A 350 12.31 1.65 -3.92
C GLY A 350 11.98 0.83 -5.17
N THR A 351 11.80 -0.47 -4.95
CA THR A 351 11.55 -1.49 -5.98
C THR A 351 10.18 -2.15 -5.82
N GLU A 352 9.35 -1.66 -4.90
CA GLU A 352 8.10 -2.30 -4.51
C GLU A 352 7.04 -2.35 -5.61
N ALA A 353 7.11 -1.47 -6.63
CA ALA A 353 6.26 -1.57 -7.82
C ALA A 353 6.44 -2.87 -8.59
N GLN A 354 7.63 -3.47 -8.55
CA GLN A 354 7.92 -4.69 -9.29
C GLN A 354 7.08 -5.88 -8.80
N ALA A 355 6.55 -5.82 -7.56
CA ALA A 355 5.60 -6.80 -7.04
C ALA A 355 4.29 -6.84 -7.84
N PHE A 356 3.90 -5.74 -8.49
CA PHE A 356 2.66 -5.65 -9.26
C PHE A 356 2.83 -6.02 -10.73
N PHE A 357 4.06 -6.09 -11.25
CA PHE A 357 4.31 -6.44 -12.65
C PHE A 357 3.72 -7.82 -13.01
N PRO A 358 3.99 -8.91 -12.26
CA PRO A 358 3.39 -10.20 -12.58
C PRO A 358 1.87 -10.24 -12.31
N VAL A 359 1.37 -9.40 -11.40
CA VAL A 359 -0.08 -9.28 -11.13
C VAL A 359 -0.83 -8.78 -12.36
N GLY A 360 -0.28 -7.82 -13.11
CA GLY A 360 -0.92 -7.34 -14.34
C GLY A 360 -1.00 -8.41 -15.45
N VAL A 361 -0.09 -9.39 -15.48
CA VAL A 361 -0.22 -10.56 -16.37
C VAL A 361 -1.42 -11.41 -15.95
N ARG A 362 -1.55 -11.70 -14.64
CA ARG A 362 -2.64 -12.51 -14.12
C ARG A 362 -4.02 -11.86 -14.29
N LEU A 363 -4.10 -10.55 -14.12
CA LEU A 363 -5.35 -9.81 -14.26
C LEU A 363 -5.71 -9.55 -15.74
N PHE A 364 -4.75 -9.07 -16.53
CA PHE A 364 -5.05 -8.51 -17.85
C PHE A 364 -4.46 -9.31 -19.02
N GLY A 365 -3.60 -10.30 -18.77
CA GLY A 365 -2.85 -10.98 -19.83
C GLY A 365 -1.83 -10.06 -20.53
N SER A 366 -1.45 -8.94 -19.89
CA SER A 366 -0.72 -7.84 -20.52
C SER A 366 0.73 -8.18 -20.86
N ASP A 367 1.13 -7.95 -22.12
CA ASP A 367 2.50 -8.14 -22.60
C ASP A 367 3.48 -7.12 -21.99
N LEU A 368 3.03 -5.89 -21.70
CA LEU A 368 3.85 -4.87 -21.03
C LEU A 368 4.27 -5.38 -19.64
N HIS A 369 3.32 -5.94 -18.91
CA HIS A 369 3.54 -6.53 -17.60
C HIS A 369 4.41 -7.79 -17.68
N ARG A 370 4.17 -8.66 -18.66
CA ARG A 370 5.00 -9.84 -18.92
C ARG A 370 6.46 -9.48 -19.16
N TRP A 371 6.69 -8.51 -20.03
CA TRP A 371 8.02 -7.98 -20.29
C TRP A 371 8.63 -7.36 -19.02
N ALA A 372 7.89 -6.53 -18.28
CA ALA A 372 8.38 -5.89 -17.07
C ALA A 372 8.73 -6.90 -15.96
N SER A 373 7.95 -7.96 -15.79
CA SER A 373 8.23 -9.08 -14.87
C SER A 373 9.54 -9.79 -15.19
N LYS A 374 9.85 -9.97 -16.47
CA LYS A 374 11.13 -10.54 -16.92
C LYS A 374 12.29 -9.55 -16.76
N ARG A 375 12.05 -8.28 -17.09
CA ARG A 375 13.08 -7.24 -17.17
C ARG A 375 13.57 -6.76 -15.80
N TYR A 376 12.67 -6.60 -14.84
CA TYR A 376 12.95 -5.88 -13.60
C TYR A 376 13.02 -6.77 -12.38
N VAL A 377 12.14 -7.77 -12.27
CA VAL A 377 12.17 -8.70 -11.15
C VAL A 377 13.40 -9.59 -11.32
N ARG A 378 14.40 -9.46 -10.44
CA ARG A 378 15.64 -10.25 -10.48
C ARG A 378 15.52 -11.55 -9.68
N PRO A 379 16.42 -12.54 -9.86
CA PRO A 379 16.58 -13.62 -8.88
C PRO A 379 16.89 -13.02 -7.50
N GLY A 380 16.25 -13.52 -6.43
CA GLY A 380 16.42 -12.96 -5.08
C GLY A 380 15.59 -11.70 -4.79
N PHE A 381 14.64 -11.35 -5.66
CA PHE A 381 13.84 -10.14 -5.49
C PHE A 381 13.02 -10.15 -4.20
N VAL A 382 13.19 -9.09 -3.42
CA VAL A 382 12.34 -8.72 -2.29
C VAL A 382 11.95 -7.26 -2.52
N PRO A 383 10.66 -6.90 -2.49
CA PRO A 383 10.25 -5.51 -2.66
C PRO A 383 10.78 -4.67 -1.49
N VAL A 384 11.42 -3.55 -1.80
CA VAL A 384 11.98 -2.64 -0.79
C VAL A 384 11.37 -1.25 -0.95
N ALA A 385 10.92 -0.68 0.16
CA ALA A 385 10.52 0.72 0.28
C ALA A 385 11.09 1.29 1.59
N LYS A 386 11.57 2.53 1.57
CA LYS A 386 12.16 3.18 2.76
C LYS A 386 13.27 2.35 3.42
N SER A 387 14.06 1.66 2.61
CA SER A 387 15.12 0.73 3.04
C SER A 387 14.64 -0.49 3.84
N LEU A 388 13.34 -0.78 3.84
CA LEU A 388 12.75 -1.92 4.52
C LEU A 388 12.13 -2.89 3.51
N SER A 389 12.25 -4.19 3.80
CA SER A 389 11.45 -5.22 3.12
C SER A 389 9.96 -4.88 3.25
N GLN A 390 9.25 -4.90 2.12
CA GLN A 390 7.81 -4.71 2.03
C GLN A 390 7.10 -5.98 1.60
N PHE A 391 7.74 -7.14 1.82
CA PHE A 391 7.21 -8.46 1.47
C PHE A 391 5.76 -8.60 1.95
N THR A 392 5.50 -8.26 3.21
CA THR A 392 4.18 -8.41 3.84
C THR A 392 3.12 -7.50 3.22
N LEU A 393 3.51 -6.37 2.62
CA LEU A 393 2.59 -5.40 2.04
C LEU A 393 2.19 -5.73 0.61
N PHE A 394 3.11 -6.20 -0.22
CA PHE A 394 2.89 -6.20 -1.68
C PHE A 394 2.92 -7.59 -2.33
N MET A 395 3.41 -8.62 -1.63
CA MET A 395 3.40 -10.00 -2.13
C MET A 395 2.22 -10.75 -1.51
N ASP A 396 1.03 -10.53 -2.08
CA ASP A 396 -0.21 -11.23 -1.71
C ASP A 396 -0.47 -12.44 -2.63
N GLY A 397 -1.28 -13.39 -2.18
CA GLY A 397 -1.63 -14.58 -2.97
C GLY A 397 -0.48 -15.55 -3.18
N ASP A 398 -0.58 -16.34 -4.25
CA ASP A 398 0.44 -17.28 -4.71
C ASP A 398 1.43 -16.54 -5.65
N TRP A 399 2.12 -15.54 -5.09
CA TRP A 399 2.92 -14.60 -5.88
C TRP A 399 4.09 -15.28 -6.62
N ALA A 400 4.74 -16.26 -5.99
CA ALA A 400 5.84 -17.01 -6.60
C ALA A 400 5.40 -17.72 -7.88
N GLN A 401 4.24 -18.38 -7.85
CA GLN A 401 3.63 -18.98 -9.04
C GLN A 401 3.24 -17.91 -10.07
N THR A 402 2.63 -16.81 -9.61
CA THR A 402 2.22 -15.70 -10.49
C THR A 402 3.42 -15.12 -11.25
N LEU A 403 4.59 -15.01 -10.60
CA LEU A 403 5.83 -14.60 -11.25
C LEU A 403 6.35 -15.65 -12.25
N ALA A 404 6.29 -16.93 -11.90
CA ALA A 404 6.70 -18.01 -12.79
C ALA A 404 5.86 -18.03 -14.07
N ASP A 405 4.53 -17.90 -13.95
CA ASP A 405 3.60 -17.83 -15.07
C ASP A 405 3.86 -16.61 -15.96
N ALA A 406 4.14 -15.45 -15.35
CA ALA A 406 4.54 -14.26 -16.09
C ALA A 406 5.84 -14.49 -16.88
N ARG A 407 6.78 -15.28 -16.35
CA ARG A 407 8.06 -15.59 -17.00
C ARG A 407 8.00 -16.74 -18.01
N ALA A 408 6.92 -17.51 -18.05
CA ALA A 408 6.81 -18.68 -18.93
C ALA A 408 6.80 -18.32 -20.42
N ALA A 409 6.34 -17.13 -20.80
CA ALA A 409 6.30 -16.64 -22.18
C ALA A 409 7.10 -15.35 -22.34
N ASP A 410 7.76 -15.15 -23.49
CA ASP A 410 8.44 -13.89 -23.82
C ASP A 410 7.46 -12.83 -24.32
N ALA A 411 7.78 -11.56 -24.05
CA ALA A 411 7.13 -10.40 -24.63
C ALA A 411 8.20 -9.41 -25.10
N PRO A 412 8.00 -8.73 -26.25
CA PRO A 412 8.94 -7.73 -26.74
C PRO A 412 9.02 -6.52 -25.79
N PRO A 413 10.14 -5.78 -25.79
CA PRO A 413 10.22 -4.53 -25.04
C PRO A 413 9.18 -3.50 -25.55
N PRO A 414 8.77 -2.54 -24.69
CA PRO A 414 7.82 -1.53 -25.09
C PRO A 414 8.37 -0.68 -26.23
N THR A 415 7.53 -0.41 -27.22
CA THR A 415 7.92 0.38 -28.40
C THR A 415 7.87 1.89 -28.14
N PHE A 416 7.19 2.32 -27.08
CA PHE A 416 7.16 3.72 -26.65
C PHE A 416 8.38 4.04 -25.78
N THR A 417 8.88 5.27 -25.88
CA THR A 417 9.98 5.76 -25.04
C THR A 417 9.53 6.98 -24.25
N ASN A 418 9.26 8.07 -24.95
CA ASN A 418 8.85 9.33 -24.37
C ASN A 418 7.35 9.33 -24.10
N ASP A 419 6.95 10.02 -23.04
CA ASP A 419 5.55 10.04 -22.63
C ASP A 419 5.22 11.35 -21.91
N LEU A 420 4.06 11.92 -22.21
CA LEU A 420 3.47 13.01 -21.43
C LEU A 420 2.14 12.51 -20.88
N MET A 421 2.15 12.16 -19.60
CA MET A 421 0.96 11.92 -18.81
C MET A 421 0.36 13.28 -18.42
N ALA A 422 -0.47 13.82 -19.31
CA ALA A 422 -0.93 15.21 -19.24
C ALA A 422 -2.01 15.47 -18.16
N ASP A 423 -2.71 14.43 -17.72
CA ASP A 423 -3.69 14.56 -16.63
C ASP A 423 -2.97 14.62 -15.30
N SER A 424 -2.04 13.68 -15.08
CA SER A 424 -1.20 13.66 -13.89
C SER A 424 -0.19 14.82 -13.86
N GLY A 425 0.30 15.24 -15.03
CA GLY A 425 1.40 16.19 -15.16
C GLY A 425 2.75 15.51 -14.93
N LEU A 426 3.02 14.38 -15.57
CA LEU A 426 4.35 13.78 -15.57
C LEU A 426 4.85 13.61 -16.99
N ALA A 427 6.07 14.07 -17.24
CA ALA A 427 6.75 13.82 -18.51
C ALA A 427 7.89 12.84 -18.27
N VAL A 428 7.97 11.81 -19.10
CA VAL A 428 9.06 10.84 -19.08
C VAL A 428 9.80 10.93 -20.40
N LEU A 429 11.09 11.17 -20.32
CA LEU A 429 11.98 11.27 -21.47
C LEU A 429 12.99 10.14 -21.34
N ARG A 430 13.08 9.23 -22.30
CA ARG A 430 14.04 8.12 -22.23
C ARG A 430 14.61 7.77 -23.60
N SER A 431 15.83 7.27 -23.60
CA SER A 431 16.51 6.77 -24.81
C SER A 431 16.10 5.34 -25.17
N GLY A 432 15.57 4.58 -24.22
CA GLY A 432 15.22 3.18 -24.35
C GLY A 432 14.81 2.57 -23.02
N TRP A 433 14.81 1.23 -22.96
CA TRP A 433 14.42 0.43 -21.79
C TRP A 433 15.54 -0.52 -21.30
N ASP A 434 16.67 -0.54 -22.00
CA ASP A 434 17.86 -1.27 -21.57
C ASP A 434 18.43 -0.67 -20.28
N GLU A 435 19.25 -1.42 -19.55
CA GLU A 435 19.76 -1.02 -18.23
C GLU A 435 20.66 0.22 -18.28
N GLN A 436 21.29 0.48 -19.42
CA GLN A 436 22.19 1.60 -19.63
C GLN A 436 21.47 2.85 -20.16
N ALA A 437 20.18 2.74 -20.47
CA ALA A 437 19.40 3.81 -21.04
C ALA A 437 19.40 5.06 -20.15
N PHE A 438 19.41 6.22 -20.81
CA PHE A 438 18.99 7.47 -20.22
C PHE A 438 17.48 7.45 -19.94
N SER A 439 17.06 7.93 -18.76
CA SER A 439 15.67 8.15 -18.37
C SER A 439 15.56 9.33 -17.41
N LEU A 440 14.74 10.32 -17.77
CA LEU A 440 14.39 11.48 -16.96
C LEU A 440 12.89 11.51 -16.71
N ILE A 441 12.49 11.69 -15.45
CA ILE A 441 11.09 11.86 -15.05
C ILE A 441 10.93 13.28 -14.52
N PHE A 442 10.12 14.08 -15.21
CA PHE A 442 9.92 15.50 -14.94
C PHE A 442 8.57 15.76 -14.26
N ASP A 443 8.64 16.36 -13.08
CA ASP A 443 7.50 16.64 -12.20
C ASP A 443 6.82 17.97 -12.54
N LEU A 444 5.82 17.93 -13.43
CA LEU A 444 4.94 19.07 -13.71
C LEU A 444 3.81 19.14 -12.68
N ASN A 445 3.22 18.00 -12.37
CA ASN A 445 2.23 17.72 -11.34
C ASN A 445 1.10 18.76 -11.27
N ARG A 446 0.00 18.40 -11.94
CA ARG A 446 -1.02 19.36 -12.36
C ARG A 446 -2.08 19.63 -11.29
N LYS A 447 -2.47 18.63 -10.50
CA LYS A 447 -3.56 18.74 -9.50
C LYS A 447 -3.38 17.76 -8.33
N PRO A 448 -2.26 17.83 -7.60
CA PRO A 448 -2.01 16.89 -6.52
C PRO A 448 -3.03 17.12 -5.39
N TRP A 449 -3.78 16.07 -5.08
CA TRP A 449 -4.71 16.05 -3.96
C TRP A 449 -4.03 15.55 -2.67
N GLY A 450 -4.61 15.84 -1.51
CA GLY A 450 -4.14 15.28 -0.24
C GLY A 450 -2.87 15.91 0.36
N GLY A 451 -2.36 15.28 1.42
CA GLY A 451 -1.27 15.78 2.26
C GLY A 451 0.13 15.32 1.84
N HIS A 452 0.25 14.55 0.77
CA HIS A 452 1.51 13.92 0.36
C HIS A 452 2.28 14.69 -0.70
N ARG A 453 1.79 15.87 -1.10
CA ARG A 453 2.40 16.75 -2.10
C ARG A 453 3.48 17.66 -1.53
N TYR A 454 4.57 17.84 -2.26
CA TYR A 454 5.69 18.71 -1.86
C TYR A 454 5.76 20.00 -2.68
N PRO A 455 6.21 21.12 -2.06
CA PRO A 455 6.50 22.36 -2.77
C PRO A 455 7.86 22.21 -3.46
N GLY A 456 7.92 21.54 -4.61
CA GLY A 456 9.17 21.21 -5.29
C GLY A 456 8.98 21.04 -6.79
N ARG A 457 8.03 21.77 -7.38
CA ARG A 457 7.62 21.56 -8.77
C ARG A 457 8.71 21.93 -9.76
N LEU A 458 8.57 21.37 -10.96
CA LEU A 458 9.60 21.41 -12.00
C LEU A 458 10.90 20.71 -11.55
N SER A 459 10.82 19.85 -10.53
CA SER A 459 11.90 18.92 -10.20
C SER A 459 11.91 17.75 -11.17
N PHE A 460 13.01 17.00 -11.17
CA PHE A 460 13.15 15.80 -11.98
C PHE A 460 14.04 14.77 -11.28
N ASP A 461 13.85 13.51 -11.67
CA ASP A 461 14.80 12.44 -11.45
C ASP A 461 15.48 12.08 -12.76
N LEU A 462 16.74 11.68 -12.68
CA LEU A 462 17.55 11.29 -13.82
C LEU A 462 18.36 10.04 -13.52
N PHE A 463 18.25 9.06 -14.42
CA PHE A 463 19.08 7.87 -14.48
C PHE A 463 19.75 7.79 -15.84
N ALA A 464 20.98 7.33 -15.86
CA ALA A 464 21.72 7.00 -17.07
C ALA A 464 22.81 5.98 -16.74
N PHE A 465 23.27 5.19 -17.72
CA PHE A 465 24.40 4.29 -17.54
C PHE A 465 24.28 3.35 -16.32
N GLY A 466 23.06 2.85 -16.06
CA GLY A 466 22.78 1.93 -14.95
C GLY A 466 22.81 2.53 -13.55
N VAL A 467 22.98 3.85 -13.38
CA VAL A 467 23.05 4.49 -12.05
C VAL A 467 22.11 5.71 -11.92
N PRO A 468 21.63 6.00 -10.69
CA PRO A 468 20.95 7.26 -10.41
C PRO A 468 21.93 8.44 -10.51
N MET A 469 21.60 9.43 -11.33
CA MET A 469 22.41 10.63 -11.54
C MET A 469 21.89 11.81 -10.73
N VAL A 470 20.58 12.00 -10.69
CA VAL A 470 19.89 13.09 -9.98
C VAL A 470 18.63 12.49 -9.38
N VAL A 471 18.42 12.66 -8.08
CA VAL A 471 17.33 11.98 -7.37
C VAL A 471 16.69 12.92 -6.37
N ASN A 472 15.36 12.93 -6.35
CA ASN A 472 14.56 13.61 -5.34
C ASN A 472 14.64 12.88 -3.98
N PRO A 473 14.38 13.59 -2.87
CA PRO A 473 14.61 13.06 -1.53
C PRO A 473 13.56 12.02 -1.13
N GLY A 474 12.36 12.12 -1.72
CA GLY A 474 11.22 11.30 -1.36
C GLY A 474 10.82 11.42 0.11
N SER A 475 10.23 10.37 0.65
CA SER A 475 9.89 10.24 2.07
C SER A 475 10.92 9.41 2.84
N THR A 476 11.20 9.83 4.07
CA THR A 476 12.00 9.11 5.07
C THR A 476 11.28 7.87 5.60
N LEU A 477 11.99 7.06 6.41
CA LEU A 477 11.41 5.93 7.13
C LEU A 477 10.13 6.33 7.90
N SER A 478 10.20 7.43 8.65
CA SER A 478 9.05 8.02 9.36
C SER A 478 8.90 9.50 9.06
N TYR A 479 7.65 9.97 8.99
CA TYR A 479 7.30 11.39 8.89
C TYR A 479 7.66 12.19 10.14
N SER A 480 7.92 11.53 11.28
CA SER A 480 8.38 12.17 12.52
C SER A 480 9.86 12.56 12.50
N MET A 481 10.65 12.05 11.54
CA MET A 481 12.07 12.36 11.46
C MET A 481 12.31 13.85 11.17
N PRO A 482 13.19 14.56 11.90
CA PRO A 482 13.41 16.00 11.71
C PRO A 482 13.79 16.41 10.28
N VAL A 483 14.52 15.55 9.55
CA VAL A 483 14.92 15.79 8.15
C VAL A 483 13.73 15.78 7.19
N TYR A 484 12.64 15.11 7.53
CA TYR A 484 11.42 15.07 6.71
C TYR A 484 10.85 16.48 6.53
N GLY A 485 10.56 17.16 7.64
CA GLY A 485 9.94 18.48 7.64
C GLY A 485 10.89 19.60 7.20
N LYS A 486 12.19 19.45 7.41
CA LYS A 486 13.20 20.49 7.13
C LYS A 486 13.81 20.43 5.74
N TRP A 487 13.84 19.24 5.11
CA TRP A 487 14.52 19.03 3.84
C TRP A 487 13.67 18.26 2.83
N CYS A 488 13.19 17.06 3.17
CA CYS A 488 12.53 16.17 2.21
C CYS A 488 11.24 16.78 1.62
N SER A 489 10.41 17.38 2.49
CA SER A 489 9.13 17.99 2.12
C SER A 489 9.24 19.49 1.77
N GLN A 490 10.45 20.00 1.54
CA GLN A 490 10.74 21.42 1.29
C GLN A 490 11.45 21.58 -0.05
N THR A 491 11.30 22.74 -0.72
CA THR A 491 11.93 22.99 -2.03
C THR A 491 13.44 22.78 -2.01
N ILE A 492 14.10 23.03 -0.88
CA ILE A 492 15.56 22.84 -0.73
C ILE A 492 16.01 21.41 -1.01
N GLY A 493 15.15 20.42 -0.79
CA GLY A 493 15.43 19.02 -1.08
C GLY A 493 15.24 18.65 -2.55
N HIS A 494 14.67 19.51 -3.39
CA HIS A 494 14.27 19.18 -4.76
C HIS A 494 15.21 19.73 -5.82
N ASN A 495 15.24 19.08 -6.99
CA ASN A 495 16.09 19.43 -8.13
C ASN A 495 15.47 20.58 -8.93
N THR A 496 15.39 21.78 -8.36
CA THR A 496 14.67 22.93 -8.92
C THR A 496 15.34 24.26 -8.52
N VAL A 497 14.70 25.40 -8.79
CA VAL A 497 15.23 26.72 -8.37
C VAL A 497 14.58 27.16 -7.06
N MET A 498 15.39 27.43 -6.04
CA MET A 498 14.97 28.09 -4.81
C MET A 498 14.85 29.60 -5.04
N ILE A 499 13.74 30.19 -4.61
CA ILE A 499 13.46 31.62 -4.76
C ILE A 499 13.35 32.25 -3.38
N ASP A 500 14.17 33.27 -3.11
CA ASP A 500 14.10 34.04 -1.87
C ASP A 500 14.29 33.17 -0.61
N ASN A 501 15.10 32.12 -0.71
CA ASN A 501 15.38 31.14 0.35
C ASN A 501 14.14 30.51 1.00
N ARG A 502 13.03 30.39 0.26
CA ARG A 502 11.75 29.87 0.76
C ARG A 502 11.21 28.79 -0.15
N SER A 503 10.55 27.80 0.47
CA SER A 503 9.82 26.78 -0.28
C SER A 503 8.76 27.41 -1.18
N HIS A 504 8.56 26.83 -2.37
CA HIS A 504 7.59 27.29 -3.35
C HIS A 504 6.19 27.41 -2.72
N SER A 505 5.49 28.50 -3.04
CA SER A 505 4.14 28.76 -2.52
C SER A 505 3.06 28.00 -3.30
N ASP A 506 3.39 27.55 -4.51
CA ASP A 506 2.49 26.80 -5.38
C ASP A 506 2.94 25.33 -5.47
N PHE A 507 1.95 24.45 -5.44
CA PHE A 507 2.10 22.99 -5.50
C PHE A 507 1.65 22.44 -6.85
N THR A 508 1.41 23.30 -7.82
CA THR A 508 0.92 22.96 -9.16
C THR A 508 1.85 23.57 -10.20
N ALA A 509 2.24 22.81 -11.22
CA ALA A 509 2.77 23.41 -12.45
C ALA A 509 1.81 23.29 -13.62
N GLU A 510 1.90 24.29 -14.48
CA GLU A 510 1.21 24.33 -15.75
C GLU A 510 2.16 23.80 -16.85
N PRO A 511 1.79 22.74 -17.58
CA PRO A 511 2.49 22.34 -18.79
C PRO A 511 2.44 23.48 -19.81
N VAL A 512 3.60 23.92 -20.28
CA VAL A 512 3.72 25.02 -21.26
C VAL A 512 3.82 24.46 -22.68
N ALA A 513 4.63 23.41 -22.87
CA ALA A 513 4.85 22.83 -24.17
C ALA A 513 5.40 21.40 -24.06
N TRP A 514 5.08 20.60 -25.08
CA TRP A 514 5.61 19.25 -25.28
C TRP A 514 5.81 19.01 -26.77
N ARG A 515 6.97 18.50 -27.14
CA ARG A 515 7.29 18.04 -28.50
C ARG A 515 8.16 16.79 -28.42
N ASP A 516 7.63 15.68 -28.89
CA ASP A 516 8.38 14.44 -29.10
C ASP A 516 8.89 14.41 -30.55
N GLY A 517 10.18 14.67 -30.73
CA GLY A 517 10.82 14.74 -32.04
C GLY A 517 11.80 13.59 -32.26
N LYS A 518 12.10 13.28 -33.53
CA LYS A 518 12.97 12.16 -33.91
C LYS A 518 14.39 12.21 -33.32
N LYS A 519 14.94 13.41 -33.09
CA LYS A 519 16.30 13.63 -32.59
C LYS A 519 16.34 14.21 -31.17
N ALA A 520 15.26 14.86 -30.76
CA ALA A 520 15.20 15.55 -29.50
C ALA A 520 13.76 15.65 -29.01
N VAL A 521 13.63 15.64 -27.69
CA VAL A 521 12.37 15.78 -26.97
C VAL A 521 12.42 17.08 -26.19
N PHE A 522 11.35 17.86 -26.27
CA PHE A 522 11.21 19.12 -25.56
C PHE A 522 10.00 19.06 -24.63
N VAL A 523 10.21 19.45 -23.38
CA VAL A 523 9.14 19.67 -22.41
C VAL A 523 9.39 20.97 -21.65
N ALA A 524 8.32 21.71 -21.39
CA ALA A 524 8.40 22.90 -20.56
C ALA A 524 7.21 22.97 -19.61
N GLY A 525 7.47 23.45 -18.39
CA GLY A 525 6.47 23.71 -17.36
C GLY A 525 6.75 25.02 -16.65
N ARG A 526 5.71 25.62 -16.07
CA ARG A 526 5.84 26.85 -15.29
C ARG A 526 5.05 26.81 -13.99
N ILE A 527 5.56 27.52 -12.99
CA ILE A 527 4.89 27.78 -11.72
C ILE A 527 4.89 29.27 -11.42
N LYS A 528 3.98 29.71 -10.54
CA LYS A 528 4.02 31.03 -9.92
C LYS A 528 4.41 30.88 -8.46
N SER A 529 5.56 31.40 -8.08
CA SER A 529 6.05 31.25 -6.71
C SER A 529 6.77 32.48 -6.21
N GLN A 530 6.53 32.87 -4.96
CA GLN A 530 7.13 34.06 -4.33
C GLN A 530 6.98 35.37 -5.15
N GLY A 531 6.00 35.48 -6.06
CA GLY A 531 5.82 36.64 -6.94
C GLY A 531 6.60 36.60 -8.26
N PHE A 532 7.23 35.46 -8.57
CA PHE A 532 7.91 35.18 -9.83
C PHE A 532 7.13 34.14 -10.63
N VAL A 533 7.14 34.28 -11.95
CA VAL A 533 6.85 33.20 -12.89
C VAL A 533 8.16 32.49 -13.15
N TYR A 534 8.26 31.24 -12.72
CA TYR A 534 9.41 30.37 -12.95
C TYR A 534 9.01 29.32 -13.99
N GLN A 535 9.71 29.32 -15.12
CA GLN A 535 9.56 28.32 -16.16
C GLN A 535 10.85 27.51 -16.29
N ARG A 536 10.71 26.19 -16.34
CA ARG A 536 11.78 25.26 -16.71
C ARG A 536 11.47 24.64 -18.06
N SER A 537 12.48 24.58 -18.91
CA SER A 537 12.40 23.91 -20.20
C SER A 537 13.53 22.87 -20.31
N ILE A 538 13.20 21.66 -20.69
CA ILE A 538 14.13 20.54 -20.84
C ILE A 538 14.15 20.13 -22.31
N VAL A 539 15.35 20.06 -22.89
CA VAL A 539 15.60 19.46 -24.20
C VAL A 539 16.48 18.24 -23.99
N SER A 540 15.96 17.05 -24.24
CA SER A 540 16.76 15.82 -24.28
C SER A 540 17.12 15.52 -25.73
N VAL A 541 18.41 15.51 -26.06
CA VAL A 541 18.91 14.92 -27.32
C VAL A 541 19.07 13.43 -27.06
N THR A 542 18.25 12.64 -27.75
CA THR A 542 18.02 11.24 -27.39
C THR A 542 19.32 10.43 -27.39
N GLY A 543 19.71 9.93 -26.22
CA GLY A 543 20.90 9.10 -26.05
C GLY A 543 22.23 9.85 -25.96
N GLU A 544 22.22 11.19 -25.95
CA GLU A 544 23.44 12.00 -25.95
C GLU A 544 23.54 12.89 -24.70
N TYR A 545 22.70 13.92 -24.59
CA TYR A 545 22.76 14.91 -23.51
C TYR A 545 21.41 15.60 -23.26
N VAL A 546 21.31 16.32 -22.15
CA VAL A 546 20.12 17.09 -21.77
C VAL A 546 20.51 18.53 -21.50
N PHE A 547 19.73 19.46 -22.05
CA PHE A 547 19.77 20.86 -21.65
C PHE A 547 18.59 21.20 -20.74
N ILE A 548 18.88 21.93 -19.67
CA ILE A 548 17.88 22.43 -18.73
C ILE A 548 18.00 23.95 -18.69
N PHE A 549 16.92 24.64 -19.05
CA PHE A 549 16.84 26.09 -19.11
C PHE A 549 15.81 26.60 -18.11
N ASP A 550 16.26 27.43 -17.18
CA ASP A 550 15.41 28.06 -16.19
C ASP A 550 15.27 29.56 -16.47
N ARG A 551 14.03 30.01 -16.58
CA ARG A 551 13.68 31.43 -16.76
C ARG A 551 12.80 31.88 -15.61
N LEU A 552 13.26 32.91 -14.89
CA LEU A 552 12.49 33.58 -13.85
C LEU A 552 12.12 34.98 -14.32
N ALA A 553 10.85 35.35 -14.17
CA ALA A 553 10.34 36.69 -14.48
C ALA A 553 9.44 37.17 -13.33
N GLY A 554 9.66 38.38 -12.83
CA GLY A 554 8.87 38.96 -11.74
C GLY A 554 9.22 40.42 -11.50
N GLU A 555 8.36 41.12 -10.77
CA GLU A 555 8.48 42.57 -10.53
C GLU A 555 9.18 42.91 -9.20
N LYS A 556 9.57 41.89 -8.42
CA LYS A 556 10.28 42.08 -7.15
C LYS A 556 11.75 42.48 -7.38
N GLY A 557 12.30 43.23 -6.43
CA GLY A 557 13.73 43.61 -6.40
C GLY A 557 14.68 42.40 -6.29
N LYS A 558 15.97 42.67 -6.04
CA LYS A 558 17.00 41.62 -5.92
C LYS A 558 16.65 40.62 -4.81
N VAL A 559 16.38 39.36 -5.17
CA VAL A 559 16.18 38.24 -4.24
C VAL A 559 17.29 37.20 -4.43
N PRO A 560 17.69 36.45 -3.39
CA PRO A 560 18.61 35.34 -3.56
C PRO A 560 17.95 34.22 -4.36
N LEU A 561 18.71 33.64 -5.29
CA LEU A 561 18.32 32.47 -6.08
C LEU A 561 19.36 31.37 -5.87
N ALA A 562 18.92 30.12 -5.83
CA ALA A 562 19.81 28.96 -5.84
C ALA A 562 19.27 27.89 -6.79
N TRP A 563 20.12 27.43 -7.71
CA TRP A 563 19.85 26.26 -8.52
C TRP A 563 20.23 25.02 -7.71
N LEU A 564 19.24 24.19 -7.44
CA LEU A 564 19.40 22.99 -6.62
C LEU A 564 19.51 21.77 -7.53
N LEU A 565 20.54 20.97 -7.30
CA LEU A 565 20.79 19.71 -7.98
C LEU A 565 21.36 18.71 -6.97
N HIS A 566 20.60 17.66 -6.67
CA HIS A 566 20.94 16.63 -5.70
C HIS A 566 21.37 15.38 -6.45
N SER A 567 22.66 15.08 -6.37
CA SER A 567 23.27 13.90 -6.98
C SER A 567 23.89 13.01 -5.92
N PRO A 568 23.72 11.68 -6.01
CA PRO A 568 24.50 10.74 -5.19
C PRO A 568 25.96 10.64 -5.66
N LEU A 569 26.30 11.27 -6.80
CA LEU A 569 27.64 11.26 -7.38
C LEU A 569 28.37 12.56 -7.06
N ALA A 570 29.70 12.50 -7.08
CA ALA A 570 30.54 13.69 -6.95
C ALA A 570 30.33 14.61 -8.16
N LEU A 571 30.02 15.89 -7.90
CA LEU A 571 29.86 16.91 -8.93
C LEU A 571 31.13 17.75 -9.04
N ARG A 572 31.59 17.99 -10.27
CA ARG A 572 32.62 18.99 -10.59
C ARG A 572 31.97 20.14 -11.32
N GLN A 573 32.08 21.34 -10.77
CA GLN A 573 31.71 22.57 -11.47
C GLN A 573 32.90 23.05 -12.30
N GLU A 574 32.68 23.26 -13.59
CA GLU A 574 33.64 23.89 -14.49
C GLU A 574 33.02 25.22 -14.94
N GLU A 575 33.72 26.33 -14.71
CA GLU A 575 33.30 27.62 -15.26
C GLU A 575 33.60 27.62 -16.76
N GLY A 576 32.55 27.61 -17.57
CA GLY A 576 32.67 27.75 -19.02
C GLY A 576 33.18 29.15 -19.38
N SER A 577 34.22 29.20 -20.20
CA SER A 577 34.87 30.40 -20.75
C SER A 577 33.96 31.24 -21.63
#